data_AF-A0A433IME2-F1
#
_entry.id   AF-A0A433IME2-F1
#
_cell.length_a   1.000
_cell.length_b   1.000
_cell.length_c   1.000
_cell.angle_alpha   90.00
_cell.angle_beta   90.00
_cell.angle_gamma   90.00
#
_symmetry.space_group_name_H-M   'P 1'
#
loop_
_entity.id
_entity.type
_entity.pdbx_description
1 polymer ?
#
loop_
_entity_poly.entity_id
_entity_poly.type
_entity_poly.pdbx_seq_one_letter_code
_entity_poly.pdbx_strand_id
1 'polypeptide(L)' 'MPEPVAVRPAAPGDVEALLRVKARSWREAYGALLPSAYLDAIEARIPEDVPAWTALIGPDRDLWVADDGGRLLGVALA' A
#
# COMPACT_ATOMS: atom_id res chain seq x y z
N MET A 1 -1.25 -18.68 -18.94
CA MET A 1 -0.92 -17.25 -19.02
C MET A 1 -1.27 -16.65 -17.67
N PRO A 2 -0.38 -15.92 -16.99
CA PRO A 2 -0.81 -15.16 -15.81
C PRO A 2 -1.96 -14.23 -16.21
N GLU A 3 -2.92 -14.03 -15.31
CA GLU A 3 -3.98 -13.04 -15.55
C GLU A 3 -3.34 -11.65 -15.71
N PRO A 4 -3.90 -10.77 -16.55
CA PRO A 4 -3.34 -9.44 -16.73
C PRO A 4 -3.51 -8.62 -15.45
N VAL A 5 -2.41 -8.06 -14.94
CA VAL A 5 -2.43 -7.10 -13.82
C VAL A 5 -3.26 -5.88 -14.22
N ALA A 6 -4.23 -5.53 -13.40
CA ALA A 6 -5.11 -4.37 -13.61
C ALA A 6 -4.65 -3.19 -12.77
N VAL A 7 -4.63 -1.98 -13.36
CA VAL A 7 -4.48 -0.73 -12.61
C VAL A 7 -5.85 -0.09 -12.45
N ARG A 8 -6.27 0.15 -11.21
CA ARG A 8 -7.61 0.65 -10.87
C ARG A 8 -7.58 1.62 -9.70
N PRO A 9 -8.62 2.46 -9.51
CA PRO A 9 -8.79 3.21 -8.28
C PRO A 9 -8.81 2.27 -7.07
N ALA A 10 -8.23 2.72 -5.96
CA ALA A 10 -8.29 2.02 -4.69
C ALA A 10 -9.73 2.04 -4.13
N ALA A 11 -10.15 0.92 -3.56
CA ALA A 11 -11.36 0.80 -2.76
C ALA A 11 -11.00 0.76 -1.26
N PRO A 12 -11.91 1.12 -0.35
CA PRO A 12 -11.65 1.07 1.09
C PRO A 12 -11.13 -0.28 1.59
N GLY A 13 -11.57 -1.39 0.99
CA GLY A 13 -11.10 -2.74 1.33
C GLY A 13 -9.64 -3.03 0.95
N ASP A 14 -9.03 -2.22 0.08
CA ASP A 14 -7.65 -2.38 -0.35
C ASP A 14 -6.64 -1.80 0.66
N VAL A 15 -7.09 -0.94 1.58
CA VAL A 15 -6.20 -0.03 2.34
C VAL A 15 -5.20 -0.76 3.22
N GLU A 16 -5.62 -1.83 3.88
CA GLU A 16 -4.69 -2.60 4.70
C GLU A 16 -3.65 -3.33 3.83
N ALA A 17 -4.09 -3.94 2.71
CA ALA A 17 -3.22 -4.65 1.80
C ALA A 17 -2.21 -3.71 1.10
N LEU A 18 -2.64 -2.52 0.65
CA LEU A 18 -1.74 -1.54 0.03
C LEU A 18 -0.73 -0.98 1.05
N LEU A 19 -1.13 -0.79 2.31
CA LEU A 19 -0.20 -0.34 3.35
C LEU A 19 0.89 -1.38 3.64
N ARG A 20 0.56 -2.68 3.58
CA ARG A 20 1.54 -3.77 3.66
C ARG A 20 2.48 -3.79 2.46
N VAL A 21 1.96 -3.59 1.24
CA VAL A 21 2.80 -3.46 0.02
C VAL A 21 3.79 -2.32 0.21
N LYS A 22 3.32 -1.13 0.60
CA LYS A 22 4.16 0.05 0.86
C LYS A 22 5.22 -0.21 1.94
N ALA A 23 4.85 -0.81 3.08
CA ALA A 23 5.78 -1.12 4.17
C ALA A 23 6.87 -2.10 3.72
N ARG A 24 6.49 -3.15 2.98
CA ARG A 24 7.43 -4.10 2.39
C ARG A 24 8.39 -3.42 1.40
N SER A 25 7.87 -2.61 0.48
CA SER A 25 8.70 -1.86 -0.47
C SER A 25 9.68 -0.93 0.24
N TRP A 26 9.27 -0.30 1.34
CA TRP A 26 10.17 0.51 2.17
C TRP A 26 11.28 -0.32 2.82
N ARG A 27 10.96 -1.48 3.38
CA ARG A 27 11.97 -2.37 3.98
C ARG A 27 12.96 -2.87 2.93
N GLU A 28 12.49 -3.23 1.74
CA GLU A 28 13.35 -3.69 0.64
C GLU A 28 14.24 -2.55 0.09
N ALA A 29 13.69 -1.33 -0.06
CA ALA A 29 14.44 -0.19 -0.61
C ALA A 29 15.40 0.45 0.41
N TYR A 30 15.02 0.51 1.69
CA TYR A 30 15.72 1.27 2.72
C TYR A 30 16.30 0.43 3.86
N GLY A 31 16.16 -0.90 3.83
CA GLY A 31 16.61 -1.80 4.90
C GLY A 31 18.11 -1.76 5.19
N ALA A 32 18.93 -1.35 4.22
CA ALA A 32 20.36 -1.14 4.41
C ALA A 32 20.71 0.26 4.96
N LEU A 33 19.75 1.19 4.98
CA LEU A 33 19.94 2.59 5.35
C LEU A 33 19.28 2.96 6.68
N LEU A 34 18.16 2.31 7.01
CA LEU A 34 17.35 2.61 8.19
C LEU A 34 17.40 1.45 9.20
N PRO A 35 17.31 1.73 10.52
CA PRO A 35 17.23 0.68 11.53
C PRO A 35 16.01 -0.22 11.34
N SER A 36 16.17 -1.53 11.58
CA SER A 36 15.06 -2.49 11.48
C SER A 36 13.88 -2.09 12.37
N ALA A 37 14.14 -1.67 13.61
CA ALA A 37 13.11 -1.22 14.55
C ALA A 37 12.26 -0.04 14.02
N TYR A 38 12.84 0.83 13.18
CA TYR A 38 12.09 1.93 12.56
C TYR A 38 11.15 1.41 11.47
N LEU A 39 11.62 0.47 10.64
CA LEU A 39 10.82 -0.17 9.60
C LEU A 39 9.72 -1.08 10.20
N ASP A 40 10.02 -1.76 11.30
CA ASP A 40 9.06 -2.57 12.05
C ASP A 40 7.96 -1.70 12.66
N ALA A 41 8.30 -0.51 13.16
CA ALA A 41 7.31 0.45 13.65
C ALA A 41 6.38 0.97 12.54
N ILE A 42 6.86 1.12 11.29
CA ILE A 42 6.02 1.47 10.14
C ILE A 42 4.98 0.37 9.88
N GLU A 43 5.39 -0.90 9.92
CA GLU A 43 4.49 -2.04 9.72
C GLU A 43 3.50 -2.22 10.88
N ALA A 44 3.96 -2.02 12.12
CA ALA A 44 3.12 -2.12 13.31
C ALA A 44 2.01 -1.06 13.34
N ARG A 45 2.22 0.11 12.70
CA ARG A 45 1.27 1.22 12.66
C ARG A 45 0.19 1.10 11.58
N ILE A 46 0.18 0.01 10.81
CA ILE A 46 -0.77 -0.19 9.71
C ILE A 46 -2.23 -0.09 10.20
N PRO A 47 -2.65 -0.78 11.28
CA PRO A 47 -4.04 -0.70 11.75
C PRO A 47 -4.50 0.73 12.07
N GLU A 48 -3.61 1.54 12.66
CA GLU A 48 -3.88 2.95 13.00
C GLU A 48 -3.89 3.86 11.76
N ASP A 49 -3.13 3.51 10.72
CA ASP A 49 -3.06 4.26 9.46
C ASP A 49 -4.25 3.99 8.54
N VAL A 50 -4.93 2.84 8.65
CA VAL A 50 -6.04 2.44 7.75
C VAL A 50 -7.12 3.54 7.65
N PRO A 51 -7.64 4.14 8.74
CA PRO A 51 -8.69 5.15 8.62
C PRO A 51 -8.23 6.40 7.85
N ALA A 52 -6.99 6.86 8.11
CA ALA A 52 -6.44 8.05 7.46
C ALA A 52 -6.21 7.82 5.96
N TRP A 53 -5.74 6.64 5.58
CA TRP A 53 -5.55 6.27 4.18
C TRP A 53 -6.88 6.00 3.46
N THR A 54 -7.86 5.43 4.15
CA THR A 54 -9.21 5.26 3.62
C THR A 54 -9.85 6.61 3.28
N ALA A 55 -9.60 7.65 4.08
CA ALA A 55 -10.08 9.00 3.81
C ALA A 55 -9.42 9.66 2.58
N LEU A 56 -8.33 9.09 2.04
CA LEU A 56 -7.75 9.53 0.77
C LEU A 56 -8.48 8.95 -0.44
N ILE A 57 -9.44 8.05 -0.25
CA ILE A 57 -10.23 7.49 -1.34
C ILE A 57 -11.45 8.38 -1.55
N GLY A 58 -11.51 9.02 -2.72
CA GLY A 58 -12.61 9.92 -3.06
C GLY A 58 -12.47 10.49 -4.48
N PRO A 59 -13.50 11.18 -4.96
CA PRO A 59 -13.53 11.72 -6.33
C PRO A 59 -12.44 12.75 -6.63
N ASP A 60 -11.92 13.43 -5.60
CA ASP A 60 -10.90 14.49 -5.73
C ASP A 60 -9.49 14.02 -5.34
N ARG A 61 -9.28 12.71 -5.17
CA ARG A 61 -8.02 12.13 -4.70
C ARG A 61 -7.64 10.91 -5.52
N ASP A 62 -6.42 10.92 -6.06
CA ASP A 62 -5.92 9.87 -6.94
C ASP A 62 -5.13 8.83 -6.16
N LEU A 63 -5.81 7.92 -5.45
CA LEU A 63 -5.20 6.70 -4.92
C LEU A 63 -5.47 5.52 -5.85
N TRP A 64 -4.41 4.98 -6.43
CA TRP A 64 -4.46 3.91 -7.42
C TRP A 64 -3.72 2.66 -6.92
N VAL A 65 -4.18 1.48 -7.33
CA VAL A 65 -3.57 0.19 -7.01
C VAL A 65 -3.33 -0.64 -8.27
N ALA A 66 -2.27 -1.46 -8.24
CA ALA A 66 -2.05 -2.53 -9.20
C ALA A 66 -2.50 -3.86 -8.56
N ASP A 67 -3.41 -4.57 -9.23
CA ASP A 67 -4.12 -5.75 -8.72
C ASP A 67 -3.89 -6.97 -9.64
N ASP A 68 -3.44 -8.07 -9.05
CA ASP A 68 -3.25 -9.38 -9.67
C ASP A 68 -4.22 -10.39 -9.03
N GLY A 69 -5.46 -10.44 -9.52
CA GLY A 69 -6.46 -11.39 -9.06
C GLY A 69 -6.81 -11.31 -7.56
N GLY A 70 -6.78 -10.12 -6.97
CA GLY A 70 -7.02 -9.85 -5.56
C GLY A 70 -5.73 -9.66 -4.73
N ARG A 71 -4.56 -9.86 -5.35
CA ARG A 71 -3.27 -9.54 -4.73
C ARG A 71 -2.79 -8.17 -5.19
N LEU A 72 -2.72 -7.22 -4.26
CA LEU A 72 -2.15 -5.91 -4.57
C LEU A 72 -0.62 -5.99 -4.71
N LEU A 73 -0.11 -5.37 -5.77
CA LEU A 73 1.31 -5.37 -6.14
C LEU A 73 1.95 -3.99 -6.03
N GLY A 74 1.15 -2.92 -6.07
CA GLY A 74 1.66 -1.56 -6.09
C GLY A 74 0.58 -0.53 -5.74
N VAL A 75 1.06 0.67 -5.41
CA VAL A 75 0.23 1.82 -5.07
C VAL A 75 0.83 3.07 -5.70
N ALA A 76 -0.03 3.99 -6.13
CA ALA A 76 0.35 5.33 -6.54
C ALA A 76 -0.61 6.35 -5.91
N LEU A 77 -0.06 7.47 -5.45
CA LEU A 77 -0.79 8.60 -4.87
C LEU A 77 -0.25 9.88 -5.53
N ALA A 78 -1.13 10.72 -6.07
CA ALA A 78 -0.81 12.03 -6.65
C ALA A 78 -1.26 13.20 -5.77
#